data_AF-A0A559S2U2-F1
#
_entry.id   AF-A0A559S2U2-F1
#
_cell.length_a   1.000
_cell.length_b   1.000
_cell.length_c   1.000
_cell.angle_alpha   90.00
_cell.angle_beta   90.00
_cell.angle_gamma   90.00
#
_symmetry.space_group_name_H-M   'P 1'
#
loop_
_entity.id
_entity.type
_entity.pdbx_description
1 polymer ?
#
loop_
_entity_poly.entity_id
_entity_poly.type
_entity_poly.pdbx_seq_one_letter_code
_entity_poly.pdbx_strand_id
1 'polypeptide(L)'
;MKKIIIPIVLAFSILFISCSDDNDTNDEDCTSLSKDALDKGTTWGTEKSDENCRAYKAAMQKLLDNGCLEGAAVISTQGVVDGLNCS
;
A
#
# COMPACT_ATOMS: atom_id res chain seq x y z
N MET A 1 20.72 -23.03 -9.60
CA MET A 1 20.07 -23.51 -10.83
C MET A 1 18.66 -22.94 -10.91
N LYS A 2 18.48 -22.04 -11.90
CA LYS A 2 17.27 -21.52 -12.55
C LYS A 2 15.95 -21.51 -11.74
N LYS A 3 15.57 -20.33 -11.24
CA LYS A 3 14.17 -20.02 -10.88
C LYS A 3 13.82 -18.61 -11.37
N ILE A 4 13.37 -18.61 -12.63
CA ILE A 4 12.43 -17.72 -13.31
C ILE A 4 12.32 -16.29 -12.74
N ILE A 5 12.92 -15.38 -13.51
CA ILE A 5 12.61 -13.95 -13.56
C ILE A 5 11.13 -13.83 -13.95
N ILE A 6 10.28 -13.44 -13.00
CA ILE A 6 8.96 -12.92 -13.31
C ILE A 6 9.07 -11.40 -13.13
N PRO A 7 9.23 -10.60 -14.21
CA PRO A 7 9.01 -9.18 -14.11
C PRO A 7 7.49 -9.04 -14.08
N ILE A 8 6.88 -9.18 -12.90
CA ILE A 8 5.54 -8.63 -12.68
C ILE A 8 5.76 -7.12 -12.65
N VAL A 9 5.80 -6.60 -13.87
CA VAL A 9 5.28 -5.28 -14.23
C VAL A 9 3.83 -5.30 -13.79
N LEU A 10 3.59 -5.16 -12.48
CA LEU A 10 2.37 -4.56 -11.98
C LEU A 10 2.50 -3.11 -12.39
N ALA A 11 2.14 -2.86 -13.65
CA ALA A 11 1.58 -1.59 -14.07
C ALA A 11 0.34 -1.38 -13.19
N PHE A 12 0.60 -0.94 -11.96
CA PHE A 12 -0.37 -0.26 -11.14
C PHE A 12 -0.58 1.02 -11.92
N SER A 13 -1.59 0.99 -12.79
CA SER A 13 -2.21 2.18 -13.32
C SER A 13 -2.70 2.96 -12.12
N ILE A 14 -1.82 3.80 -11.56
CA ILE A 14 -2.10 4.91 -10.66
C ILE A 14 -2.86 5.92 -11.53
N LEU A 15 -4.03 5.53 -11.99
CA LEU A 15 -4.95 6.38 -12.70
C LEU A 15 -6.06 6.66 -11.71
N PHE A 16 -6.07 7.93 -11.29
CA PHE A 16 -7.10 8.61 -10.52
C PHE A 16 -7.06 8.39 -9.00
N ILE A 17 -6.01 8.89 -8.35
CA ILE A 17 -6.22 9.52 -7.04
C ILE A 17 -6.44 11.00 -7.32
N SER A 18 -7.70 11.39 -7.52
CA SER A 18 -8.11 12.77 -7.33
C SER A 18 -8.05 13.05 -5.83
N CYS A 19 -6.87 13.41 -5.32
CA CYS A 19 -6.76 14.10 -4.04
C CYS A 19 -7.41 15.48 -4.23
N SER A 20 -8.74 15.52 -4.14
CA SER A 20 -9.49 16.75 -3.91
C SER A 20 -10.38 16.49 -2.71
N ASP A 21 -9.85 16.80 -1.53
CA ASP A 21 -10.60 17.69 -0.67
C ASP A 21 -9.62 18.51 0.19
N ASP A 22 -9.68 19.83 0.00
CA ASP A 22 -9.12 20.84 0.87
C ASP A 22 -9.88 20.78 2.20
N ASN A 23 -9.39 20.08 3.24
CA ASN A 23 -9.85 20.35 4.61
C ASN A 23 -8.91 19.84 5.72
N ASP A 24 -8.14 20.77 6.27
CA ASP A 24 -7.93 21.01 7.70
C ASP A 24 -7.49 19.87 8.65
N THR A 25 -6.21 19.93 9.00
CA THR A 25 -5.69 19.85 10.40
C THR A 25 -5.99 18.58 11.21
N ASN A 26 -5.29 17.47 10.92
CA ASN A 26 -4.63 16.55 11.88
C ASN A 26 -4.18 15.21 11.27
N ASP A 27 -4.45 14.95 10.00
CA ASP A 27 -4.18 13.66 9.35
C ASP A 27 -2.93 13.70 8.47
N GLU A 28 -2.13 12.62 8.47
CA GLU A 28 -0.94 12.51 7.63
C GLU A 28 -1.35 12.65 6.15
N ASP A 29 -0.68 13.52 5.38
CA ASP A 29 -1.00 13.76 3.96
C ASP A 29 -1.07 12.44 3.17
N CYS A 30 -2.19 12.21 2.48
CA CYS A 30 -2.45 10.96 1.77
C CYS A 30 -1.44 10.66 0.65
N THR A 31 -0.79 11.70 0.10
CA THR A 31 0.30 11.51 -0.87
C THR A 31 1.51 10.86 -0.18
N SER A 32 1.85 11.34 1.00
CA SER A 32 2.96 10.86 1.83
C SER A 32 2.69 9.44 2.32
N LEU A 33 1.46 9.16 2.79
CA LEU A 33 1.05 7.81 3.17
C LEU A 33 1.07 6.83 2.00
N SER A 34 0.63 7.26 0.82
CA SER A 34 0.65 6.43 -0.38
C SER A 34 2.08 6.10 -0.80
N LYS A 35 2.98 7.07 -0.69
CA LYS A 35 4.41 6.87 -0.93
C LYS A 35 5.04 5.91 0.06
N ASP A 36 4.75 6.05 1.36
CA ASP A 36 5.26 5.12 2.38
C ASP A 36 4.75 3.69 2.12
N ALA A 37 3.46 3.51 1.83
CA ALA A 37 2.90 2.21 1.50
C ALA A 37 3.56 1.58 0.25
N LEU A 38 3.86 2.37 -0.78
CA LEU A 38 4.59 1.93 -1.96
C LEU A 38 6.04 1.54 -1.63
N ASP A 39 6.75 2.35 -0.85
CA ASP A 39 8.13 2.10 -0.45
C ASP A 39 8.22 0.82 0.39
N LYS A 40 7.36 0.66 1.41
CA LYS A 40 7.29 -0.58 2.22
C LYS A 40 6.88 -1.80 1.39
N GLY A 41 5.97 -1.64 0.44
CA GLY A 41 5.59 -2.71 -0.49
C GLY A 41 6.75 -3.14 -1.37
N THR A 42 7.54 -2.19 -1.85
CA THR A 42 8.76 -2.44 -2.63
C THR A 42 9.83 -3.13 -1.79
N THR A 43 10.05 -2.67 -0.56
CA THR A 43 10.96 -3.30 0.39
C THR A 43 10.55 -4.74 0.67
N TRP A 44 9.29 -5.01 1.00
CA TRP A 44 8.81 -6.38 1.22
C TRP A 44 8.88 -7.25 -0.05
N GLY A 45 8.64 -6.66 -1.22
CA GLY A 45 8.80 -7.33 -2.50
C GLY A 45 10.24 -7.78 -2.77
N THR A 46 11.21 -6.98 -2.34
CA THR A 46 12.66 -7.25 -2.50
C THR A 46 13.20 -8.15 -1.38
N GLU A 47 12.78 -7.88 -0.14
CA GLU A 47 13.23 -8.51 1.09
C GLU A 47 12.03 -9.09 1.82
N LYS A 48 11.70 -10.34 1.48
CA LYS A 48 10.56 -11.10 2.02
C LYS A 48 10.81 -11.54 3.48
N SER A 49 10.84 -10.59 4.41
CA SER A 49 10.88 -10.83 5.85
C SER A 49 9.53 -10.52 6.51
N ASP A 50 9.27 -11.10 7.69
CA ASP A 50 8.04 -10.82 8.43
C ASP A 50 8.00 -9.37 8.93
N GLU A 51 9.16 -8.79 9.23
CA GLU A 51 9.28 -7.38 9.60
C GLU A 51 8.83 -6.48 8.44
N ASN A 52 9.34 -6.72 7.23
CA ASN A 52 8.98 -5.94 6.06
C ASN A 52 7.51 -6.17 5.67
N CYS A 53 7.00 -7.39 5.84
CA CYS A 53 5.58 -7.70 5.65
C CYS A 53 4.69 -6.90 6.61
N ARG A 54 5.02 -6.88 7.91
CA ARG A 54 4.27 -6.11 8.92
C ARG A 54 4.35 -4.61 8.65
N ALA A 55 5.52 -4.11 8.24
CA ALA A 55 5.69 -2.71 7.87
C ALA A 55 4.80 -2.32 6.68
N TYR A 56 4.76 -3.16 5.64
CA TYR A 56 3.87 -2.94 4.50
C TYR A 56 2.39 -3.02 4.88
N LYS A 57 2.00 -4.02 5.68
CA LYS A 57 0.63 -4.17 6.19
C LYS A 57 0.19 -2.96 7.00
N ALA A 58 1.07 -2.45 7.88
CA ALA A 58 0.79 -1.26 8.68
C ALA A 58 0.63 0.00 7.81
N ALA A 59 1.47 0.19 6.80
CA ALA A 59 1.35 1.32 5.88
C ALA A 59 0.04 1.30 5.07
N MET A 60 -0.40 0.11 4.63
CA MET A 60 -1.70 -0.06 3.98
C MET A 60 -2.88 0.19 4.94
N GLN A 61 -2.77 -0.23 6.20
CA GLN A 61 -3.79 0.07 7.22
C GLN A 61 -3.90 1.58 7.48
N LYS A 62 -2.78 2.31 7.51
CA LYS A 62 -2.78 3.77 7.66
C LYS A 62 -3.56 4.48 6.55
N LEU A 63 -3.47 4.02 5.31
CA LEU A 63 -4.25 4.57 4.19
C LEU A 63 -5.76 4.41 4.40
N LEU A 64 -6.18 3.28 4.97
CA LEU A 64 -7.59 3.03 5.31
C LEU A 64 -8.03 3.89 6.49
N ASP A 65 -7.21 3.95 7.54
CA ASP A 65 -7.52 4.65 8.78
C ASP A 65 -7.60 6.18 8.58
N ASN A 66 -6.77 6.74 7.68
CA ASN A 66 -6.78 8.16 7.34
C ASN A 66 -7.80 8.50 6.23
N GLY A 67 -8.65 7.56 5.79
CA GLY A 67 -9.66 7.82 4.77
C GLY A 67 -9.08 8.20 3.40
N CYS A 68 -7.82 7.84 3.12
CA CYS A 68 -7.15 8.19 1.86
C CYS A 68 -7.66 7.40 0.64
N LEU A 69 -8.58 6.47 0.87
CA LEU A 69 -9.12 5.55 -0.13
C LEU A 69 -10.63 5.63 -0.10
N GLU A 70 -11.24 5.52 -1.28
CA GLU A 70 -12.69 5.54 -1.42
C GLU A 70 -13.22 4.40 -2.30
N GLY A 71 -14.48 4.04 -2.08
CA GLY A 71 -15.20 3.07 -2.90
C GLY A 71 -14.50 1.71 -2.99
N ALA A 72 -14.25 1.25 -4.21
CA ALA A 72 -13.62 -0.04 -4.46
C ALA A 72 -12.18 -0.13 -3.91
N ALA A 73 -11.48 1.00 -3.76
CA ALA A 73 -10.10 1.03 -3.27
C ALA A 73 -9.99 0.68 -1.78
N VAL A 74 -11.01 1.02 -0.98
CA VAL A 74 -11.09 0.60 0.44
C VAL A 74 -11.21 -0.91 0.53
N ILE A 75 -12.12 -1.49 -0.25
CA ILE A 75 -12.40 -2.93 -0.25
C ILE A 75 -11.17 -3.72 -0.72
N SER A 76 -10.52 -3.28 -1.80
CA SER A 76 -9.35 -3.96 -2.33
C SER A 76 -8.15 -3.86 -1.38
N THR A 77 -7.91 -2.69 -0.79
CA THR A 77 -6.81 -2.49 0.16
C THR A 77 -7.04 -3.28 1.45
N GLN A 78 -8.26 -3.31 1.98
CA GLN A 78 -8.60 -4.15 3.12
C GLN A 78 -8.38 -5.63 2.80
N GLY A 79 -8.76 -6.09 1.60
CA GLY A 79 -8.49 -7.45 1.15
C GLY A 79 -6.99 -7.79 1.09
N VAL A 80 -6.15 -6.83 0.71
CA VAL A 80 -4.68 -6.98 0.76
C VAL A 80 -4.21 -7.09 2.20
N VAL A 81 -4.65 -6.21 3.09
CA VAL A 81 -4.29 -6.23 4.52
C VAL A 81 -4.66 -7.57 5.16
N ASP A 82 -5.87 -8.06 4.91
CA ASP A 82 -6.38 -9.31 5.46
C ASP A 82 -5.63 -10.53 4.89
N GLY A 83 -5.25 -10.47 3.62
CA GLY A 83 -4.50 -11.52 2.92
C GLY A 83 -3.00 -11.58 3.25
N LEU A 84 -2.43 -10.51 3.82
CA LEU A 84 -1.03 -10.48 4.24
C LEU A 84 -0.81 -11.32 5.50
N ASN A 85 -0.26 -12.52 5.33
CA ASN A 85 0.20 -13.38 6.41
C ASN A 85 1.69 -13.14 6.70
N CYS A 86 1.98 -12.39 7.77
CA CYS A 86 3.32 -11.94 8.15
C CYS A 86 3.90 -12.76 9.32
N SER A 87 3.86 -14.09 9.19
CA SER A 87 4.19 -15.09 10.22
C SER A 87 5.26 -16.08 9.78
#